data_AF-A0A379E8B4-F1
#
_entry.id   AF-A0A379E8B4-F1
#
_cell.length_a   1.000
_cell.length_b   1.000
_cell.length_c   1.000
_cell.angle_alpha   90.00
_cell.angle_beta   90.00
_cell.angle_gamma   90.00
#
_symmetry.space_group_name_H-M   'P 1'
#
loop_
_entity.id
_entity.type
_entity.pdbx_description
1 polymer ?
#
loop_
_entity_poly.entity_id
_entity_poly.type
_entity_poly.pdbx_seq_one_letter_code
_entity_poly.pdbx_strand_id
1 'polypeptide(L)'
;MKRFILTIAFFLLCIGAAFSQKGDENIRCRDVFSPEDSVVFTIWGNKKEQIELFYEARALPVRKHETQFFDDSLRVNYGVLPPGFYRIDLKENDTSEIITKHFRVMPHDFKKGKNMLNIIAISDVHLMAHELGQRGSRAFEEYLRKDRKLLAESEDIAKALIDTLKQSRPDIVLVSGDLTKDGAAKSHERFAELFDELRALGTQIYVVPGNHDINNPYARRYAGDGYTEVETFSPDDFPKHYADYGYQKAWSRDTVSLSYAVSPNEKLCIIALDACKYRDNTLLSRGDKADRYHSDGYLKPETLKWLKNVSAKARAKGQLIIAMMHHGVIEHFPYQARIMKPYLVDSYAEVIQCLTDCGIKLIVTGHFHAVDVAKIRFNGKELYDMEVGALVTYPCAYRTISLNLSNGDLAYTTDLIRYTGERYYTSKGEDFQTYARKRIAGGLPSLLSSMIFSKREQLAGYLNPESDVLEMYSREDLRSFMLLFEKELGPLLTDLILLHYEGNEQLHDTELLKNAIDKHVVRFLKSAAPDSFREDEETMLKMLESMGAYRRLSSILELFLKDLRHTEDMRVDDCNGRIKI
;
A
#
# COMPACT_ATOMS: atom_id res chain seq x y z
N MET A 1 39.11 -20.15 -29.97
CA MET A 1 40.14 -19.58 -29.07
C MET A 1 39.76 -18.24 -28.41
N LYS A 2 39.02 -17.30 -29.02
CA LYS A 2 38.45 -16.13 -28.30
C LYS A 2 37.09 -16.38 -27.59
N ARG A 3 36.48 -17.56 -27.78
CA ARG A 3 35.25 -18.01 -27.08
C ARG A 3 35.47 -19.15 -26.07
N PHE A 4 36.73 -19.45 -25.72
CA PHE A 4 37.09 -20.49 -24.74
C PHE A 4 37.78 -19.90 -23.49
N ILE A 5 38.28 -18.66 -23.57
CA ILE A 5 38.92 -17.94 -22.45
C ILE A 5 37.88 -17.19 -21.59
N LEU A 6 36.71 -16.82 -22.15
CA LEU A 6 35.64 -16.18 -21.36
C LEU A 6 34.83 -17.16 -20.49
N THR A 7 34.87 -18.45 -20.79
CA THR A 7 34.09 -19.47 -20.06
C THR A 7 34.81 -19.94 -18.77
N ILE A 8 36.12 -19.74 -18.67
CA ILE A 8 36.92 -20.12 -17.48
C ILE A 8 37.02 -18.97 -16.46
N ALA A 9 36.90 -17.71 -16.90
CA ALA A 9 36.87 -16.55 -16.01
C ALA A 9 35.55 -16.45 -15.19
N PHE A 10 34.45 -17.02 -15.70
CA PHE A 10 33.16 -17.04 -15.00
C PHE A 10 33.04 -18.21 -14.01
N PHE A 11 33.88 -19.24 -14.13
CA PHE A 11 33.82 -20.46 -13.31
C PHE A 11 34.73 -20.42 -12.08
N LEU A 12 35.69 -19.48 -12.02
CA LEU A 12 36.62 -19.32 -10.89
C LEU A 12 36.23 -18.23 -9.88
N LEU A 13 35.13 -17.51 -10.12
CA LEU A 13 34.57 -16.55 -9.14
C LEU A 13 33.55 -17.18 -8.18
N CYS A 14 33.28 -18.49 -8.30
CA CYS A 14 32.33 -19.21 -7.46
C CYS A 14 32.96 -20.18 -6.44
N ILE A 15 34.28 -20.19 -6.25
CA ILE A 15 34.90 -20.96 -5.15
C ILE A 15 35.87 -20.07 -4.38
N GLY A 16 35.32 -19.39 -3.38
CA GLY A 16 36.04 -18.57 -2.43
C GLY A 16 35.18 -18.20 -1.22
N ALA A 17 34.25 -19.08 -0.83
CA ALA A 17 33.62 -18.98 0.49
C ALA A 17 34.56 -19.62 1.52
N ALA A 18 35.40 -18.80 2.14
CA ALA A 18 35.92 -19.01 3.49
C ALA A 18 36.82 -17.81 3.85
N PHE A 19 36.31 -16.88 4.65
CA PHE A 19 36.84 -16.54 5.97
C PHE A 19 36.24 -15.20 6.45
N SER A 20 35.85 -15.21 7.73
CA SER A 20 35.69 -14.06 8.62
C SER A 20 34.41 -13.23 8.46
N GLN A 21 33.40 -13.63 9.24
CA GLN A 21 32.59 -12.67 10.00
C GLN A 21 33.48 -11.57 10.61
N LYS A 22 33.18 -10.31 10.32
CA LYS A 22 33.28 -9.24 11.32
C LYS A 22 32.05 -8.38 11.18
N GLY A 23 31.23 -8.38 12.23
CA GLY A 23 30.12 -7.46 12.37
C GLY A 23 30.62 -6.03 12.25
N ASP A 24 29.83 -5.22 11.55
CA ASP A 24 30.19 -3.86 11.17
C ASP A 24 30.03 -2.92 12.39
N GLU A 25 31.02 -2.92 13.28
CA GLU A 25 31.10 -2.09 14.50
C GLU A 25 31.49 -0.62 14.22
N ASN A 26 31.68 -0.24 12.95
CA ASN A 26 32.41 0.98 12.57
C ASN A 26 31.57 2.26 12.51
N ILE A 27 30.25 2.20 12.69
CA ILE A 27 29.36 3.37 12.66
C ILE A 27 28.35 3.27 13.80
N ARG A 28 28.38 4.23 14.73
CA ARG A 28 27.35 4.36 15.77
C ARG A 28 26.50 5.60 15.50
N CYS A 29 25.22 5.38 15.32
CA CYS A 29 24.21 6.41 15.13
C CYS A 29 22.89 5.94 15.75
N ARG A 30 22.01 6.87 16.15
CA ARG A 30 20.61 6.52 16.40
C ARG A 30 19.90 6.47 15.04
N ASP A 31 19.16 5.41 14.77
CA ASP A 31 18.42 5.30 13.50
C ASP A 31 17.23 6.29 13.43
N VAL A 32 16.87 6.88 14.57
CA VAL A 32 15.79 7.86 14.71
C VAL A 32 16.27 9.05 15.52
N PHE A 33 16.10 10.25 14.97
CA PHE A 33 16.47 11.53 15.58
C PHE A 33 15.25 12.36 15.92
N SER A 34 15.29 13.02 17.07
CA SER A 34 14.42 14.18 17.29
C SER A 34 14.80 15.28 16.29
N PRO A 35 13.85 16.04 15.76
CA PRO A 35 14.13 17.26 14.99
C PRO A 35 14.84 18.34 15.82
N GLU A 36 14.85 18.21 17.14
CA GLU A 36 15.66 19.08 18.02
C GLU A 36 17.08 18.54 18.24
N ASP A 37 17.34 17.27 17.91
CA ASP A 37 18.66 16.66 18.06
C ASP A 37 19.56 17.08 16.90
N SER A 38 20.80 17.45 17.22
CA SER A 38 21.85 17.49 16.20
C SER A 38 22.16 16.07 15.74
N VAL A 39 22.10 15.85 14.43
CA VAL A 39 22.45 14.57 13.83
C VAL A 39 23.97 14.47 13.74
N VAL A 40 24.56 13.61 14.56
CA VAL A 40 26.01 13.41 14.63
C VAL A 40 26.36 11.96 14.33
N PHE A 41 27.15 11.73 13.29
CA PHE A 41 27.72 10.43 12.96
C PHE A 41 29.13 10.33 13.51
N THR A 42 29.45 9.23 14.19
CA THR A 42 30.84 8.85 14.49
C THR A 42 31.21 7.66 13.62
N ILE A 43 32.19 7.85 12.76
CA ILE A 43 32.69 6.86 11.81
C ILE A 43 34.09 6.47 12.27
N TRP A 44 34.34 5.17 12.47
CA TRP A 44 35.64 4.67 12.91
C TRP A 44 36.46 4.14 11.72
N GLY A 45 37.76 4.46 11.68
CA GLY A 45 38.73 3.99 10.68
C GLY A 45 39.37 5.09 9.79
N ASN A 46 40.65 4.90 9.46
CA ASN A 46 41.55 5.85 8.76
C ASN A 46 41.33 6.04 7.24
N LYS A 47 40.19 5.65 6.64
CA LYS A 47 40.07 5.51 5.17
C LYS A 47 38.81 6.06 4.48
N LYS A 48 37.90 6.74 5.19
CA LYS A 48 36.60 7.18 4.65
C LYS A 48 36.59 8.69 4.44
N GLU A 49 36.77 9.16 3.21
CA GLU A 49 36.84 10.60 2.90
C GLU A 49 35.61 11.14 2.16
N GLN A 50 34.83 10.30 1.47
CA GLN A 50 33.61 10.75 0.77
C GLN A 50 32.36 10.35 1.53
N ILE A 51 31.61 11.36 1.96
CA ILE A 51 30.37 11.23 2.73
C ILE A 51 29.29 12.04 2.02
N GLU A 52 28.25 11.37 1.57
CA GLU A 52 27.11 12.01 0.91
C GLU A 52 25.83 11.78 1.71
N LEU A 53 25.11 12.86 2.02
CA LEU A 53 23.80 12.80 2.67
C LEU A 53 22.70 13.07 1.65
N PHE A 54 21.71 12.20 1.63
CA PHE A 54 20.54 12.30 0.79
C PHE A 54 19.30 12.49 1.67
N TYR A 55 18.43 13.42 1.28
CA TYR A 55 17.09 13.60 1.81
C TYR A 55 16.10 13.24 0.71
N GLU A 56 15.22 12.26 0.93
CA GLU A 56 14.21 11.85 -0.07
C GLU A 56 14.82 11.61 -1.47
N ALA A 57 15.94 10.90 -1.53
CA ALA A 57 16.70 10.61 -2.75
C ALA A 57 17.33 11.81 -3.47
N ARG A 58 17.26 13.02 -2.91
CA ARG A 58 18.00 14.20 -3.38
C ARG A 58 19.26 14.38 -2.53
N ALA A 59 20.41 14.49 -3.19
CA ALA A 59 21.64 14.87 -2.50
C ALA A 59 21.43 16.25 -1.87
N LEU A 60 21.61 16.36 -0.55
CA LEU A 60 21.56 17.65 0.10
C LEU A 60 22.86 18.41 -0.18
N PRO A 61 22.79 19.71 -0.56
CA PRO A 61 23.99 20.49 -0.75
C PRO A 61 24.78 20.53 0.55
N VAL A 62 26.09 20.27 0.42
CA VAL A 62 27.11 20.27 1.48
C VAL A 62 27.15 21.65 2.15
N ARG A 63 26.24 21.91 3.08
CA ARG A 63 26.23 23.15 3.86
C ARG A 63 26.10 22.79 5.33
N LYS A 64 27.28 22.86 5.97
CA LYS A 64 27.60 22.65 7.39
C LYS A 64 27.96 21.20 7.74
N HIS A 65 29.22 20.86 7.48
CA HIS A 65 29.92 19.88 8.31
C HIS A 65 30.89 20.64 9.20
N GLU A 66 30.70 20.59 10.51
CA GLU A 66 31.84 20.66 11.40
C GLU A 66 32.40 19.24 11.47
N THR A 67 33.54 19.05 10.80
CA THR A 67 34.25 17.78 10.79
C THR A 67 35.33 17.83 11.85
N GLN A 68 35.25 16.95 12.85
CA GLN A 68 36.28 16.82 13.88
C GLN A 68 36.92 15.44 13.78
N PHE A 69 38.24 15.43 13.59
CA PHE A 69 39.05 14.22 13.59
C PHE A 69 39.52 13.93 15.02
N PHE A 70 39.31 12.69 15.47
CA PHE A 70 39.79 12.19 16.76
C PHE A 70 40.46 10.84 16.52
N ASP A 71 41.79 10.78 16.65
CA ASP A 71 42.66 9.60 16.49
C ASP A 71 42.17 8.59 15.42
N ASP A 72 41.27 7.66 15.75
CA ASP A 72 40.73 6.62 14.87
C ASP A 72 39.26 6.83 14.41
N SER A 73 38.72 8.05 14.54
CA SER A 73 37.33 8.35 14.20
C SER A 73 37.11 9.74 13.60
N LEU A 74 36.13 9.80 12.71
CA LEU A 74 35.59 10.99 12.09
C LEU A 74 34.22 11.29 12.66
N ARG A 75 34.05 12.47 13.26
CA ARG A 75 32.73 12.97 13.65
C ARG A 75 32.20 13.95 12.62
N VAL A 76 31.01 13.68 12.12
CA VAL A 76 30.29 14.54 11.18
C VAL A 76 29.00 15.02 11.83
N ASN A 77 28.91 16.33 12.07
CA ASN A 77 27.71 16.96 12.60
C ASN A 77 26.93 17.62 11.46
N TYR A 78 25.71 17.16 11.22
CA TYR A 78 24.75 17.70 10.25
C TYR A 78 23.79 18.73 10.85
N GLY A 79 23.92 19.01 12.15
CA GLY A 79 23.01 19.88 12.90
C GLY A 79 21.59 19.34 12.93
N VAL A 80 20.63 20.25 13.08
CA VAL A 80 19.21 19.94 12.99
C VAL A 80 18.83 19.74 11.53
N LEU A 81 18.30 18.56 11.24
CA LEU A 81 17.79 18.20 9.93
C LEU A 81 16.25 18.34 9.90
N PRO A 82 15.65 18.68 8.75
CA PRO A 82 14.21 18.58 8.58
C PRO A 82 13.66 17.18 8.89
N PRO A 83 12.38 17.06 9.25
CA PRO A 83 11.72 15.77 9.34
C PRO A 83 11.77 15.00 8.01
N GLY A 84 12.02 13.70 8.06
CA GLY A 84 11.96 12.83 6.89
C GLY A 84 13.01 11.73 6.90
N PHE A 85 13.13 11.04 5.78
CA PHE A 85 14.07 9.93 5.60
C PHE A 85 15.37 10.39 4.98
N TYR A 86 16.46 9.94 5.58
CA TYR A 86 17.80 10.23 5.16
C TYR A 86 18.56 8.95 4.81
N ARG A 87 19.43 9.06 3.81
CA ARG A 87 20.44 8.07 3.46
C ARG A 87 21.80 8.72 3.55
N ILE A 88 22.76 8.06 4.18
CA ILE A 88 24.16 8.46 4.17
C ILE A 88 24.98 7.39 3.47
N ASP A 89 25.72 7.80 2.45
CA ASP A 89 26.63 6.94 1.69
C ASP A 89 28.07 7.29 2.05
N LEU A 90 28.84 6.28 2.42
CA LEU A 90 30.25 6.38 2.79
C LEU A 90 31.08 5.63 1.77
N LYS A 91 32.03 6.32 1.13
CA LYS A 91 32.88 5.74 0.11
C LYS A 91 34.35 5.76 0.54
N GLU A 92 35.01 4.61 0.38
CA GLU A 92 36.45 4.46 0.62
C GLU A 92 37.25 4.77 -0.65
N ASN A 93 38.41 5.42 -0.50
CA ASN A 93 39.19 5.95 -1.64
C ASN A 93 39.76 4.86 -2.57
N ASP A 94 39.92 3.63 -2.07
CA ASP A 94 40.59 2.52 -2.79
C ASP A 94 39.65 1.37 -3.16
N THR A 95 38.36 1.48 -2.88
CA THR A 95 37.36 0.45 -3.23
C THR A 95 36.16 1.07 -3.94
N SER A 96 35.48 0.27 -4.76
CA SER A 96 34.16 0.62 -5.29
C SER A 96 33.04 0.42 -4.26
N GLU A 97 33.40 0.17 -2.99
CA GLU A 97 32.47 -0.20 -1.95
C GLU A 97 31.89 1.04 -1.29
N ILE A 98 30.55 1.11 -1.26
CA ILE A 98 29.79 2.18 -0.63
C ILE A 98 29.06 1.57 0.55
N ILE A 99 29.34 2.07 1.75
CA ILE A 99 28.60 1.71 2.95
C ILE A 99 27.43 2.69 3.09
N THR A 100 26.22 2.18 2.94
CA THR A 100 24.99 2.96 3.06
C THR A 100 24.34 2.73 4.42
N LYS A 101 23.95 3.82 5.11
CA LYS A 101 23.09 3.79 6.29
C LYS A 101 21.85 4.65 6.05
N HIS A 102 20.72 4.22 6.63
CA HIS A 102 19.45 4.95 6.57
C HIS A 102 19.08 5.40 7.98
N PHE A 103 18.49 6.59 8.10
CA PHE A 103 17.98 7.10 9.37
C PHE A 103 16.79 8.01 9.12
N ARG A 104 16.00 8.26 10.16
CA ARG A 104 14.83 9.13 10.12
C ARG A 104 14.98 10.28 11.10
N VAL A 105 14.58 11.47 10.68
CA VAL A 105 14.39 12.62 11.56
C VAL A 105 12.89 12.82 11.73
N MET A 106 12.44 12.91 12.97
CA MET A 106 11.01 12.99 13.27
C MET A 106 10.46 14.41 13.01
N PRO A 107 9.15 14.59 12.74
CA PRO A 107 8.48 15.90 12.67
C PRO A 107 8.72 16.81 13.88
N HIS A 108 9.06 18.10 13.66
CA HIS A 108 9.25 19.11 14.72
C HIS A 108 8.01 19.13 15.63
N ASP A 109 8.23 18.80 16.90
CA ASP A 109 7.23 18.65 17.95
C ASP A 109 6.09 17.65 17.67
N PHE A 110 6.33 16.38 18.00
CA PHE A 110 5.39 15.69 18.90
C PHE A 110 6.17 15.25 20.12
N LYS A 111 6.29 16.16 21.11
CA LYS A 111 6.79 15.81 22.43
C LYS A 111 6.11 14.53 22.87
N LYS A 112 6.87 13.53 23.31
CA LYS A 112 6.37 12.38 24.08
C LYS A 112 5.89 12.89 25.45
N GLY A 113 4.90 13.78 25.41
CA GLY A 113 4.18 14.25 26.57
C GLY A 113 3.27 13.14 27.03
N LYS A 114 2.90 13.16 28.32
CA LYS A 114 2.06 12.15 28.96
C LYS A 114 0.74 11.83 28.21
N ASN A 115 0.30 12.70 27.30
CA ASN A 115 -0.97 12.62 26.58
C ASN A 115 -0.82 12.41 25.05
N MET A 116 0.37 12.12 24.54
CA MET A 116 0.57 11.79 23.12
C MET A 116 0.64 10.28 22.92
N LEU A 117 -0.06 9.77 21.90
CA LEU A 117 0.05 8.38 21.44
C LEU A 117 0.62 8.33 20.02
N ASN A 118 1.57 7.43 19.82
CA ASN A 118 2.09 7.07 18.51
C ASN A 118 1.40 5.80 18.03
N ILE A 119 0.60 5.92 16.98
CA ILE A 119 -0.19 4.86 16.37
C ILE A 119 0.37 4.60 14.97
N ILE A 120 0.58 3.34 14.61
CA ILE A 120 0.90 2.94 13.24
C ILE A 120 -0.34 2.31 12.62
N ALA A 121 -0.72 2.75 11.43
CA ALA A 121 -1.80 2.16 10.66
C ALA A 121 -1.22 1.40 9.45
N ILE A 122 -1.65 0.16 9.28
CA ILE A 122 -1.22 -0.79 8.25
C ILE A 122 -2.50 -1.39 7.63
N SER A 123 -2.48 -1.65 6.33
CA SER A 123 -3.49 -2.48 5.68
C SER A 123 -2.84 -3.38 4.65
N ASP A 124 -3.57 -4.41 4.21
CA ASP A 124 -3.25 -5.14 2.98
C ASP A 124 -1.80 -5.67 2.99
N VAL A 125 -1.46 -6.32 4.09
CA VAL A 125 -0.17 -6.97 4.25
C VAL A 125 -0.04 -8.13 3.27
N HIS A 126 -1.16 -8.79 2.93
CA HIS A 126 -1.24 -9.90 1.97
C HIS A 126 -0.09 -10.90 2.18
N LEU A 127 0.22 -11.20 3.44
CA LEU A 127 1.38 -12.02 3.76
C LEU A 127 1.19 -13.41 3.14
N MET A 128 2.18 -13.83 2.36
CA MET A 128 2.31 -15.18 1.84
C MET A 128 3.56 -15.79 2.47
N ALA A 129 3.37 -16.73 3.39
CA ALA A 129 4.49 -17.44 4.01
C ALA A 129 5.36 -18.04 2.91
N HIS A 130 6.69 -17.92 3.03
CA HIS A 130 7.63 -18.35 1.98
C HIS A 130 7.44 -19.81 1.56
N GLU A 131 7.02 -20.68 2.48
CA GLU A 131 6.75 -22.08 2.19
C GLU A 131 5.54 -22.31 1.26
N LEU A 132 4.65 -21.33 1.09
CA LEU A 132 3.50 -21.44 0.19
C LEU A 132 3.84 -21.06 -1.25
N GLY A 133 5.00 -20.42 -1.49
CA GLY A 133 5.40 -19.95 -2.83
C GLY A 133 6.83 -20.35 -3.16
N GLN A 134 7.01 -21.47 -3.90
CA GLN A 134 8.33 -21.90 -4.32
C GLN A 134 8.86 -20.98 -5.45
N ARG A 135 9.73 -20.03 -5.10
CA ARG A 135 10.40 -19.15 -6.08
C ARG A 135 11.11 -19.94 -7.18
N GLY A 136 11.03 -19.47 -8.42
CA GLY A 136 11.59 -20.14 -9.59
C GLY A 136 10.81 -21.37 -10.07
N SER A 137 9.78 -21.82 -9.33
CA SER A 137 8.86 -22.84 -9.85
C SER A 137 7.96 -22.26 -10.92
N ARG A 138 7.62 -23.05 -11.94
CA ARG A 138 6.78 -22.59 -13.05
C ARG A 138 5.43 -22.09 -12.54
N ALA A 139 4.79 -22.83 -11.64
CA ALA A 139 3.49 -22.48 -11.10
C ALA A 139 3.48 -21.14 -10.37
N PHE A 140 4.48 -20.89 -9.53
CA PHE A 140 4.53 -19.65 -8.77
C PHE A 140 4.87 -18.46 -9.67
N GLU A 141 5.87 -18.59 -10.57
CA GLU A 141 6.22 -17.53 -11.51
C GLU A 141 5.07 -17.19 -12.47
N GLU A 142 4.30 -18.18 -12.94
CA GLU A 142 3.10 -17.94 -13.75
C GLU A 142 2.00 -17.21 -12.98
N TYR A 143 1.84 -17.51 -11.68
CA TYR A 143 0.91 -16.80 -10.82
C TYR A 143 1.34 -15.34 -10.61
N LEU A 144 2.61 -15.10 -10.25
CA LEU A 144 3.17 -13.78 -9.99
C LEU A 144 3.22 -12.87 -11.24
N ARG A 145 3.07 -13.40 -12.45
CA ARG A 145 2.93 -12.58 -13.68
C ARG A 145 1.55 -11.96 -13.83
N LYS A 146 0.55 -12.51 -13.15
CA LYS A 146 -0.86 -12.09 -13.25
C LYS A 146 -1.33 -11.34 -11.99
N ASP A 147 -0.47 -11.25 -10.98
CA ASP A 147 -0.75 -10.58 -9.72
C ASP A 147 -0.09 -9.18 -9.71
N ARG A 148 -0.74 -8.25 -9.01
CA ARG A 148 -0.30 -6.86 -8.84
C ARG A 148 0.41 -6.61 -7.49
N LYS A 149 0.71 -7.67 -6.75
CA LYS A 149 1.34 -7.63 -5.42
C LYS A 149 2.73 -8.27 -5.47
N LEU A 150 3.64 -7.78 -4.63
CA LEU A 150 4.97 -8.34 -4.39
C LEU A 150 4.89 -9.59 -3.48
N LEU A 151 4.13 -10.61 -3.90
CA LEU A 151 3.84 -11.77 -3.04
C LEU A 151 5.07 -12.63 -2.74
N ALA A 152 6.00 -12.72 -3.69
CA ALA A 152 7.26 -13.41 -3.45
C ALA A 152 8.05 -12.74 -2.33
N GLU A 153 7.98 -11.41 -2.23
CA GLU A 153 8.67 -10.57 -1.26
C GLU A 153 7.82 -10.26 -0.01
N SER A 154 6.55 -10.66 0.04
CA SER A 154 5.59 -10.20 1.06
C SER A 154 6.03 -10.44 2.50
N GLU A 155 6.61 -11.61 2.80
CA GLU A 155 7.14 -11.91 4.12
C GLU A 155 8.40 -11.08 4.45
N ASP A 156 9.30 -10.87 3.47
CA ASP A 156 10.50 -10.03 3.65
C ASP A 156 10.12 -8.56 3.89
N ILE A 157 9.09 -8.07 3.19
CA ILE A 157 8.52 -6.72 3.37
C ILE A 157 7.89 -6.59 4.78
N ALA A 158 7.09 -7.57 5.20
CA ALA A 158 6.50 -7.57 6.53
C ALA A 158 7.58 -7.57 7.61
N LYS A 159 8.61 -8.40 7.46
CA LYS A 159 9.75 -8.43 8.38
C LYS A 159 10.46 -7.08 8.46
N ALA A 160 10.67 -6.42 7.32
CA ALA A 160 11.29 -5.11 7.27
C ALA A 160 10.48 -4.03 8.00
N LEU A 161 9.15 -4.07 7.87
CA LEU A 161 8.26 -3.23 8.65
C LEU A 161 8.45 -3.48 10.13
N ILE A 162 8.39 -4.74 10.57
CA ILE A 162 8.58 -5.11 11.98
C ILE A 162 9.93 -4.61 12.52
N ASP A 163 11.02 -4.83 11.79
CA ASP A 163 12.34 -4.36 12.19
C ASP A 163 12.40 -2.83 12.32
N THR A 164 11.76 -2.10 11.40
CA THR A 164 11.61 -0.64 11.49
C THR A 164 10.82 -0.23 12.72
N LEU A 165 9.69 -0.88 13.00
CA LEU A 165 8.80 -0.53 14.10
C LEU A 165 9.37 -0.91 15.49
N LYS A 166 10.26 -1.90 15.58
CA LYS A 166 11.01 -2.18 16.83
C LYS A 166 11.87 -1.00 17.27
N GLN A 167 12.33 -0.17 16.32
CA GLN A 167 13.13 1.01 16.60
C GLN A 167 12.27 2.19 17.06
N SER A 168 11.13 2.44 16.40
CA SER A 168 10.23 3.53 16.74
C SER A 168 9.36 3.24 17.97
N ARG A 169 9.15 1.96 18.31
CA ARG A 169 8.35 1.47 19.45
C ARG A 169 6.99 2.17 19.55
N PRO A 170 6.08 1.96 18.59
CA PRO A 170 4.77 2.57 18.62
C PRO A 170 3.96 2.06 19.81
N ASP A 171 3.06 2.90 20.32
CA ASP A 171 2.15 2.52 21.41
C ASP A 171 1.08 1.55 20.88
N ILE A 172 0.60 1.80 19.66
CA ILE A 172 -0.48 1.05 19.02
C ILE A 172 -0.14 0.76 17.55
N VAL A 173 -0.50 -0.43 17.08
CA VAL A 173 -0.56 -0.78 15.65
C VAL A 173 -2.00 -1.18 15.31
N LEU A 174 -2.57 -0.54 14.29
CA LEU A 174 -3.87 -0.87 13.69
C LEU A 174 -3.64 -1.61 12.38
N VAL A 175 -4.28 -2.75 12.18
CA VAL A 175 -4.25 -3.50 10.92
C VAL A 175 -5.66 -3.65 10.37
N SER A 176 -5.98 -2.90 9.31
CA SER A 176 -7.33 -2.77 8.74
C SER A 176 -7.64 -3.84 7.68
N GLY A 177 -7.25 -5.09 7.92
CA GLY A 177 -7.62 -6.21 7.04
C GLY A 177 -6.58 -6.60 5.98
N ASP A 178 -6.91 -7.70 5.31
CA ASP A 178 -6.06 -8.42 4.36
C ASP A 178 -4.67 -8.69 4.93
N LEU A 179 -4.65 -9.31 6.12
CA LEU A 179 -3.42 -9.70 6.81
C LEU A 179 -2.64 -10.71 5.98
N THR A 180 -3.35 -11.58 5.27
CA THR A 180 -2.80 -12.68 4.47
C THR A 180 -3.31 -12.64 3.04
N LYS A 181 -2.56 -13.25 2.12
CA LYS A 181 -2.88 -13.21 0.69
C LYS A 181 -4.20 -13.89 0.34
N ASP A 182 -4.46 -15.08 0.88
CA ASP A 182 -5.71 -15.84 0.64
C ASP A 182 -6.07 -16.70 1.85
N GLY A 183 -5.91 -16.16 3.06
CA GLY A 183 -6.43 -16.78 4.28
C GLY A 183 -5.78 -18.11 4.64
N ALA A 184 -4.64 -18.44 4.03
CA ALA A 184 -3.93 -19.69 4.27
C ALA A 184 -3.45 -19.72 5.73
N ALA A 185 -3.72 -20.80 6.44
CA ALA A 185 -3.42 -20.93 7.87
C ALA A 185 -1.94 -20.63 8.18
N LYS A 186 -1.02 -21.13 7.35
CA LYS A 186 0.42 -20.86 7.46
C LYS A 186 0.81 -19.39 7.32
N SER A 187 0.10 -18.62 6.50
CA SER A 187 0.29 -17.18 6.44
C SER A 187 -0.21 -16.48 7.70
N HIS A 188 -1.32 -16.92 8.30
CA HIS A 188 -1.81 -16.33 9.56
C HIS A 188 -0.87 -16.62 10.72
N GLU A 189 -0.36 -17.85 10.81
CA GLU A 189 0.69 -18.24 11.76
C GLU A 189 1.91 -17.33 11.61
N ARG A 190 2.42 -17.22 10.37
CA ARG A 190 3.61 -16.41 10.08
C ARG A 190 3.43 -14.93 10.36
N PHE A 191 2.26 -14.37 10.04
CA PHE A 191 1.91 -13.00 10.39
C PHE A 191 1.98 -12.80 11.91
N ALA A 192 1.36 -13.70 12.69
CA ALA A 192 1.33 -13.57 14.14
C ALA A 192 2.76 -13.64 14.74
N GLU A 193 3.57 -14.60 14.28
CA GLU A 193 4.98 -14.73 14.70
C GLU A 193 5.77 -13.43 14.53
N LEU A 194 5.67 -12.77 13.36
CA LEU A 194 6.37 -11.52 13.08
C LEU A 194 5.86 -10.36 13.95
N PHE A 195 4.54 -10.22 14.08
CA PHE A 195 3.95 -9.11 14.83
C PHE A 195 4.04 -9.31 16.35
N ASP A 196 4.20 -10.54 16.85
CA ASP A 196 4.46 -10.82 18.25
C ASP A 196 5.78 -10.22 18.74
N GLU A 197 6.75 -10.01 17.84
CA GLU A 197 7.99 -9.32 18.18
C GLU A 197 7.76 -7.87 18.65
N LEU A 198 6.75 -7.17 18.10
CA LEU A 198 6.35 -5.84 18.57
C LEU A 198 5.55 -5.90 19.87
N ARG A 199 4.65 -6.89 19.99
CA ARG A 199 3.89 -7.11 21.23
C ARG A 199 4.80 -7.39 22.42
N ALA A 200 5.87 -8.16 22.22
CA ALA A 200 6.88 -8.43 23.23
C ALA A 200 7.58 -7.16 23.73
N LEU A 201 7.60 -6.08 22.93
CA LEU A 201 8.11 -4.76 23.30
C LEU A 201 7.06 -3.84 23.94
N GLY A 202 5.82 -4.32 24.13
CA GLY A 202 4.73 -3.59 24.76
C GLY A 202 3.80 -2.86 23.79
N THR A 203 4.02 -2.96 22.48
CA THR A 203 3.10 -2.39 21.47
C THR A 203 1.76 -3.13 21.50
N GLN A 204 0.65 -2.39 21.55
CA GLN A 204 -0.69 -2.96 21.45
C GLN A 204 -1.09 -3.09 19.99
N ILE A 205 -1.53 -4.27 19.56
CA ILE A 205 -1.88 -4.52 18.15
C ILE A 205 -3.37 -4.86 18.05
N TYR A 206 -4.06 -4.26 17.10
CA TYR A 206 -5.48 -4.45 16.86
C TYR A 206 -5.71 -4.81 15.39
N VAL A 207 -6.41 -5.92 15.14
CA VAL A 207 -6.62 -6.42 13.77
C VAL A 207 -8.10 -6.69 13.50
N VAL A 208 -8.54 -6.41 12.27
CA VAL A 208 -9.83 -6.82 11.71
C VAL A 208 -9.56 -7.60 10.41
N PRO A 209 -10.37 -8.60 10.00
CA PRO A 209 -10.14 -9.30 8.74
C PRO A 209 -10.44 -8.43 7.52
N GLY A 210 -9.75 -8.70 6.42
CA GLY A 210 -10.16 -8.29 5.07
C GLY A 210 -10.80 -9.43 4.28
N ASN A 211 -11.19 -9.15 3.03
CA ASN A 211 -11.87 -10.15 2.19
C ASN A 211 -10.97 -11.35 1.83
N HIS A 212 -9.65 -11.25 1.97
CA HIS A 212 -8.75 -12.36 1.67
C HIS A 212 -8.53 -13.33 2.85
N ASP A 213 -8.85 -12.95 4.09
CA ASP A 213 -8.35 -13.64 5.29
C ASP A 213 -9.13 -14.91 5.70
N ILE A 214 -10.43 -14.97 5.44
CA ILE A 214 -11.29 -16.01 6.03
C ILE A 214 -12.07 -16.73 4.94
N ASN A 215 -12.21 -18.06 5.07
CA ASN A 215 -12.96 -18.91 4.15
C ASN A 215 -12.61 -18.64 2.69
N ASN A 216 -11.33 -18.48 2.38
CA ASN A 216 -10.92 -18.14 1.02
C ASN A 216 -10.73 -19.45 0.22
N PRO A 217 -11.49 -19.68 -0.86
CA PRO A 217 -11.37 -20.90 -1.69
C PRO A 217 -10.01 -21.00 -2.41
N TYR A 218 -9.23 -19.94 -2.44
CA TYR A 218 -7.97 -19.86 -3.20
C TYR A 218 -6.72 -20.00 -2.33
N ALA A 219 -6.86 -20.44 -1.08
CA ALA A 219 -5.75 -20.81 -0.21
C ALA A 219 -4.92 -21.95 -0.84
N ARG A 220 -3.73 -21.63 -1.35
CA ARG A 220 -2.91 -22.54 -2.16
C ARG A 220 -1.43 -22.43 -1.84
N ARG A 221 -0.73 -23.56 -2.02
CA ARG A 221 0.73 -23.64 -2.15
C ARG A 221 1.10 -23.86 -3.62
N TYR A 222 2.02 -23.06 -4.14
CA TYR A 222 2.51 -23.13 -5.52
C TYR A 222 3.92 -23.74 -5.56
N ALA A 223 4.08 -24.86 -6.26
CA ALA A 223 5.34 -25.59 -6.33
C ALA A 223 5.44 -26.41 -7.64
N GLY A 224 6.66 -26.56 -8.16
CA GLY A 224 6.91 -27.19 -9.46
C GLY A 224 6.02 -26.60 -10.57
N ASP A 225 5.14 -27.44 -11.12
CA ASP A 225 4.28 -27.14 -12.26
C ASP A 225 2.81 -26.90 -11.92
N GLY A 226 2.44 -26.94 -10.63
CA GLY A 226 1.06 -26.71 -10.22
C GLY A 226 0.92 -26.11 -8.82
N TYR A 227 -0.28 -26.24 -8.27
CA TYR A 227 -0.59 -25.86 -6.90
C TYR A 227 -1.28 -27.00 -6.16
N THR A 228 -1.22 -26.95 -4.84
CA THR A 228 -2.03 -27.76 -3.93
C THR A 228 -2.88 -26.83 -3.07
N GLU A 229 -4.12 -27.20 -2.80
CA GLU A 229 -4.95 -26.51 -1.82
C GLU A 229 -4.34 -26.66 -0.41
N VAL A 230 -4.49 -25.64 0.41
CA VAL A 230 -4.06 -25.65 1.82
C VAL A 230 -5.21 -25.14 2.69
N GLU A 231 -5.13 -25.43 3.99
CA GLU A 231 -6.14 -24.99 4.94
C GLU A 231 -6.27 -23.47 4.99
N THR A 232 -7.52 -23.00 5.09
CA THR A 232 -7.86 -21.58 5.28
C THR A 232 -8.55 -21.38 6.62
N PHE A 233 -8.34 -20.23 7.25
CA PHE A 233 -9.01 -19.88 8.50
C PHE A 233 -10.53 -19.83 8.35
N SER A 234 -11.24 -20.37 9.34
CA SER A 234 -12.67 -20.15 9.50
C SER A 234 -12.97 -18.89 10.33
N PRO A 235 -14.23 -18.42 10.36
CA PRO A 235 -14.62 -17.29 11.21
C PRO A 235 -14.40 -17.54 12.70
N ASP A 236 -14.34 -18.81 13.12
CA ASP A 236 -14.10 -19.19 14.51
C ASP A 236 -12.60 -19.28 14.82
N ASP A 237 -11.76 -19.60 13.83
CA ASP A 237 -10.31 -19.69 14.00
C ASP A 237 -9.69 -18.30 14.14
N PHE A 238 -10.12 -17.35 13.31
CA PHE A 238 -9.55 -16.00 13.27
C PHE A 238 -9.50 -15.30 14.65
N PRO A 239 -10.61 -15.13 15.40
CA PRO A 239 -10.57 -14.48 16.70
C PRO A 239 -9.91 -15.32 17.80
N LYS A 240 -9.74 -16.64 17.62
CA LYS A 240 -9.00 -17.50 18.56
C LYS A 240 -7.49 -17.32 18.35
N HIS A 241 -7.04 -17.37 17.10
CA HIS A 241 -5.64 -17.17 16.73
C HIS A 241 -5.18 -15.74 17.06
N TYR A 242 -6.00 -14.76 16.71
CA TYR A 242 -5.75 -13.35 16.97
C TYR A 242 -6.29 -12.87 18.33
N ALA A 243 -6.48 -13.76 19.31
CA ALA A 243 -7.05 -13.43 20.62
C ALA A 243 -6.38 -12.20 21.25
N ASP A 244 -5.06 -12.18 21.29
CA ASP A 244 -4.30 -11.09 21.88
C ASP A 244 -4.22 -9.81 21.02
N TYR A 245 -4.69 -9.86 19.78
CA TYR A 245 -4.67 -8.76 18.81
C TYR A 245 -5.98 -7.96 18.85
N GLY A 246 -6.55 -7.81 20.05
CA GLY A 246 -7.77 -7.05 20.33
C GLY A 246 -8.92 -7.89 20.85
N TYR A 247 -9.17 -9.08 20.29
CA TYR A 247 -10.38 -9.86 20.56
C TYR A 247 -10.56 -10.28 22.03
N GLN A 248 -9.49 -10.62 22.74
CA GLN A 248 -9.50 -11.00 24.16
C GLN A 248 -9.66 -9.79 25.08
N LYS A 249 -9.11 -8.63 24.70
CA LYS A 249 -9.18 -7.38 25.49
C LYS A 249 -10.41 -6.54 25.16
N ALA A 250 -11.19 -6.92 24.15
CA ALA A 250 -12.40 -6.24 23.77
C ALA A 250 -13.42 -6.26 24.92
N TRP A 251 -13.93 -5.08 25.28
CA TRP A 251 -14.99 -4.97 26.29
C TRP A 251 -16.39 -5.13 25.67
N SER A 252 -16.49 -5.16 24.33
CA SER A 252 -17.71 -5.48 23.59
C SER A 252 -17.34 -6.11 22.26
N ARG A 253 -18.02 -7.20 21.90
CA ARG A 253 -17.92 -7.86 20.58
C ARG A 253 -19.29 -7.89 19.94
N ASP A 254 -19.35 -7.67 18.64
CA ASP A 254 -20.57 -7.90 17.87
C ASP A 254 -20.85 -9.40 17.78
N THR A 255 -22.12 -9.79 17.73
CA THR A 255 -22.53 -11.20 17.72
C THR A 255 -22.72 -11.76 16.32
N VAL A 256 -22.77 -10.91 15.29
CA VAL A 256 -23.05 -11.32 13.90
C VAL A 256 -21.90 -11.08 12.93
N SER A 257 -20.79 -10.51 13.41
CA SER A 257 -19.55 -10.23 12.70
C SER A 257 -18.35 -10.41 13.63
N LEU A 258 -17.13 -10.25 13.13
CA LEU A 258 -15.91 -10.17 13.95
C LEU A 258 -15.63 -8.75 14.47
N SER A 259 -16.60 -7.83 14.40
CA SER A 259 -16.44 -6.47 14.94
C SER A 259 -16.26 -6.47 16.46
N TYR A 260 -15.45 -5.55 16.98
CA TYR A 260 -15.23 -5.41 18.41
C TYR A 260 -14.82 -3.98 18.81
N ALA A 261 -15.02 -3.65 20.09
CA ALA A 261 -14.61 -2.38 20.68
C ALA A 261 -13.65 -2.62 21.84
N VAL A 262 -12.55 -1.88 21.86
CA VAL A 262 -11.47 -1.99 22.84
C VAL A 262 -11.02 -0.60 23.30
N SER A 263 -10.56 -0.51 24.54
CA SER A 263 -10.03 0.74 25.09
C SER A 263 -8.59 0.55 25.52
N PRO A 264 -7.61 0.95 24.68
CA PRO A 264 -6.19 0.84 25.00
C PRO A 264 -5.79 1.61 26.28
N ASN A 265 -6.58 2.64 26.62
CA ASN A 265 -6.50 3.42 27.86
C ASN A 265 -7.86 4.09 28.15
N GLU A 266 -7.93 4.88 29.22
CA GLU A 266 -9.15 5.56 29.67
C GLU A 266 -9.68 6.65 28.72
N LYS A 267 -8.85 7.14 27.79
CA LYS A 267 -9.17 8.28 26.91
C LYS A 267 -9.47 7.89 25.46
N LEU A 268 -9.16 6.66 25.05
CA LEU A 268 -9.32 6.20 23.68
C LEU A 268 -10.18 4.93 23.60
N CYS A 269 -11.10 4.93 22.65
CA CYS A 269 -11.82 3.75 22.18
C CYS A 269 -11.45 3.50 20.72
N ILE A 270 -11.07 2.25 20.41
CA ILE A 270 -10.92 1.76 19.04
C ILE A 270 -12.11 0.86 18.74
N ILE A 271 -12.76 1.09 17.60
CA ILE A 271 -13.85 0.26 17.10
C ILE A 271 -13.40 -0.40 15.79
N ALA A 272 -13.21 -1.71 15.82
CA ALA A 272 -12.88 -2.53 14.67
C ALA A 272 -14.18 -3.05 14.03
N LEU A 273 -14.40 -2.76 12.75
CA LEU A 273 -15.61 -3.12 12.01
C LEU A 273 -15.29 -4.16 10.93
N ASP A 274 -15.91 -5.33 11.05
CA ASP A 274 -15.83 -6.41 10.08
C ASP A 274 -17.00 -6.30 9.09
N ALA A 275 -16.70 -5.86 7.86
CA ALA A 275 -17.64 -5.79 6.75
C ALA A 275 -17.54 -6.99 5.80
N CYS A 276 -16.65 -7.96 6.06
CA CYS A 276 -16.31 -8.98 5.08
C CYS A 276 -17.41 -10.04 4.94
N LYS A 277 -17.70 -10.44 3.69
CA LYS A 277 -18.73 -11.45 3.35
C LYS A 277 -18.18 -12.88 3.29
N TYR A 278 -17.14 -13.20 4.05
CA TYR A 278 -16.50 -14.52 4.02
C TYR A 278 -17.42 -15.69 4.44
N ARG A 279 -18.59 -15.44 5.04
CA ARG A 279 -19.61 -16.48 5.30
C ARG A 279 -20.41 -16.87 4.06
N ASP A 280 -20.38 -16.04 3.03
CA ASP A 280 -21.07 -16.25 1.76
C ASP A 280 -20.15 -16.93 0.72
N ASN A 281 -18.85 -17.03 1.01
CA ASN A 281 -17.91 -17.80 0.21
C ASN A 281 -18.29 -19.29 0.23
N THR A 282 -18.18 -19.95 -0.93
CA THR A 282 -18.35 -21.40 -1.07
C THR A 282 -17.03 -22.04 -1.47
N LEU A 283 -16.74 -23.23 -0.94
CA LEU A 283 -15.46 -23.93 -1.12
C LEU A 283 -15.71 -25.38 -1.52
N LEU A 284 -15.13 -25.82 -2.65
CA LEU A 284 -15.14 -27.23 -3.06
C LEU A 284 -14.58 -28.14 -1.96
N SER A 285 -13.55 -27.68 -1.25
CA SER A 285 -12.94 -28.39 -0.12
C SER A 285 -13.88 -28.62 1.07
N ARG A 286 -14.99 -27.88 1.16
CA ARG A 286 -16.07 -28.05 2.15
C ARG A 286 -17.28 -28.83 1.63
N GLY A 287 -17.21 -29.32 0.39
CA GLY A 287 -18.30 -30.07 -0.26
C GLY A 287 -19.33 -29.18 -0.98
N ASP A 288 -19.05 -27.89 -1.18
CA ASP A 288 -19.89 -27.04 -2.03
C ASP A 288 -19.78 -27.45 -3.50
N LYS A 289 -20.71 -26.97 -4.34
CA LYS A 289 -20.73 -27.30 -5.78
C LYS A 289 -19.71 -26.54 -6.62
N ALA A 290 -19.21 -25.41 -6.11
CA ALA A 290 -18.27 -24.55 -6.80
C ALA A 290 -17.58 -23.62 -5.79
N ASP A 291 -16.38 -23.16 -6.13
CA ASP A 291 -15.73 -22.09 -5.40
C ASP A 291 -16.40 -20.74 -5.71
N ARG A 292 -16.71 -19.96 -4.67
CA ARG A 292 -17.18 -18.59 -4.80
C ARG A 292 -16.49 -17.71 -3.78
N TYR A 293 -16.10 -16.53 -4.24
CA TYR A 293 -15.34 -15.57 -3.47
C TYR A 293 -16.01 -14.19 -3.56
N HIS A 294 -16.19 -13.55 -2.41
CA HIS A 294 -16.74 -12.21 -2.29
C HIS A 294 -15.64 -11.21 -1.90
N SER A 295 -15.41 -10.22 -2.77
CA SER A 295 -14.50 -9.10 -2.50
C SER A 295 -15.21 -7.86 -1.95
N ASP A 296 -16.53 -7.80 -2.06
CA ASP A 296 -17.37 -6.71 -1.59
C ASP A 296 -17.69 -6.82 -0.10
N GLY A 297 -17.91 -5.68 0.54
CA GLY A 297 -18.17 -5.57 1.98
C GLY A 297 -19.61 -5.15 2.29
N TYR A 298 -20.13 -5.53 3.45
CA TYR A 298 -21.43 -5.11 3.96
C TYR A 298 -21.49 -5.15 5.49
N LEU A 299 -21.97 -4.08 6.11
CA LEU A 299 -22.28 -4.06 7.54
C LEU A 299 -23.75 -4.40 7.76
N LYS A 300 -24.00 -5.46 8.54
CA LYS A 300 -25.35 -5.89 8.88
C LYS A 300 -26.07 -4.83 9.74
N PRO A 301 -27.41 -4.72 9.67
CA PRO A 301 -28.16 -3.78 10.50
C PRO A 301 -27.92 -3.97 12.01
N GLU A 302 -27.71 -5.21 12.45
CA GLU A 302 -27.37 -5.54 13.84
C GLU A 302 -25.98 -4.99 14.22
N THR A 303 -25.00 -5.08 13.32
CA THR A 303 -23.66 -4.50 13.52
C THR A 303 -23.74 -2.97 13.60
N LEU A 304 -24.54 -2.31 12.77
CA LEU A 304 -24.77 -0.86 12.85
C LEU A 304 -25.49 -0.46 14.16
N LYS A 305 -26.43 -1.28 14.63
CA LYS A 305 -27.08 -1.08 15.94
C LYS A 305 -26.08 -1.27 17.09
N TRP A 306 -25.23 -2.28 16.99
CA TRP A 306 -24.14 -2.52 17.94
C TRP A 306 -23.17 -1.34 17.98
N LEU A 307 -22.76 -0.82 16.82
CA LEU A 307 -21.91 0.35 16.65
C LEU A 307 -22.46 1.57 17.42
N LYS A 308 -23.74 1.90 17.22
CA LYS A 308 -24.43 2.99 17.96
C LYS A 308 -24.33 2.81 19.47
N ASN A 309 -24.52 1.58 19.97
CA ASN A 309 -24.45 1.30 21.40
C ASN A 309 -23.03 1.43 21.96
N VAL A 310 -22.01 0.91 21.26
CA VAL A 310 -20.63 0.97 21.74
C VAL A 310 -20.08 2.39 21.69
N SER A 311 -20.40 3.16 20.64
CA SER A 311 -19.99 4.55 20.53
C SER A 311 -20.67 5.42 21.58
N ALA A 312 -21.95 5.19 21.89
CA ALA A 312 -22.63 5.89 22.99
C ALA A 312 -21.95 5.64 24.35
N LYS A 313 -21.55 4.39 24.63
CA LYS A 313 -20.81 4.03 25.86
C LYS A 313 -19.43 4.69 25.93
N ALA A 314 -18.68 4.69 24.83
CA ALA A 314 -17.37 5.34 24.77
C ALA A 314 -17.48 6.86 24.96
N ARG A 315 -18.44 7.50 24.29
CA ARG A 315 -18.71 8.94 24.45
C ARG A 315 -19.17 9.31 25.85
N ALA A 316 -19.99 8.47 26.51
CA ALA A 316 -20.39 8.69 27.90
C ALA A 316 -19.20 8.68 28.87
N LYS A 317 -18.10 8.01 28.51
CA LYS A 317 -16.83 8.03 29.26
C LYS A 317 -15.89 9.17 28.84
N GLY A 318 -16.29 10.02 27.89
CA GLY A 318 -15.46 11.09 27.35
C GLY A 318 -14.26 10.58 26.54
N GLN A 319 -14.36 9.38 25.95
CA GLN A 319 -13.32 8.81 25.12
C GLN A 319 -13.35 9.39 23.70
N LEU A 320 -12.17 9.64 23.13
CA LEU A 320 -11.99 9.78 21.69
C LEU A 320 -12.28 8.43 21.02
N ILE A 321 -12.78 8.46 19.78
CA ILE A 321 -13.10 7.24 19.03
C ILE A 321 -12.36 7.25 17.69
N ILE A 322 -11.61 6.20 17.44
CA ILE A 322 -11.06 5.85 16.11
C ILE A 322 -11.75 4.57 15.64
N ALA A 323 -12.28 4.58 14.43
CA ALA A 323 -12.79 3.36 13.79
C ALA A 323 -11.73 2.78 12.84
N MET A 324 -11.81 1.48 12.58
CA MET A 324 -11.09 0.85 11.46
C MET A 324 -11.97 -0.20 10.80
N MET A 325 -11.84 -0.35 9.48
CA MET A 325 -12.59 -1.30 8.63
C MET A 325 -11.75 -1.62 7.42
N HIS A 326 -11.93 -2.78 6.77
CA HIS A 326 -11.16 -3.08 5.57
C HIS A 326 -11.62 -2.27 4.34
N HIS A 327 -12.91 -2.35 4.00
CA HIS A 327 -13.49 -1.62 2.88
C HIS A 327 -13.54 -0.10 3.14
N GLY A 328 -13.40 0.69 2.08
CA GLY A 328 -13.61 2.13 2.14
C GLY A 328 -15.08 2.49 2.41
N VAL A 329 -15.32 3.69 2.91
CA VAL A 329 -16.66 4.22 3.21
C VAL A 329 -16.92 5.56 2.53
N ILE A 330 -15.88 6.31 2.15
CA ILE A 330 -15.97 7.51 1.31
C ILE A 330 -15.40 7.20 -0.07
N GLU A 331 -15.97 7.78 -1.12
CA GLU A 331 -15.33 7.77 -2.43
C GLU A 331 -14.01 8.55 -2.36
N HIS A 332 -12.89 7.86 -2.58
CA HIS A 332 -11.57 8.45 -2.69
C HIS A 332 -11.37 9.16 -4.03
N PHE A 333 -12.14 8.81 -5.06
CA PHE A 333 -12.23 9.57 -6.31
C PHE A 333 -13.66 9.58 -6.84
N PRO A 334 -14.08 10.64 -7.55
CA PRO A 334 -15.40 10.72 -8.17
C PRO A 334 -15.79 9.46 -8.94
N TYR A 335 -17.03 9.02 -8.72
CA TYR A 335 -17.62 7.84 -9.35
C TYR A 335 -17.01 6.49 -8.94
N GLN A 336 -16.13 6.42 -7.94
CA GLN A 336 -15.60 5.15 -7.42
C GLN A 336 -16.73 4.17 -7.08
N ALA A 337 -17.80 4.60 -6.42
CA ALA A 337 -18.95 3.76 -6.08
C ALA A 337 -19.65 3.18 -7.31
N ARG A 338 -19.51 3.82 -8.48
CA ARG A 338 -20.08 3.37 -9.74
C ARG A 338 -19.17 2.42 -10.50
N ILE A 339 -17.88 2.75 -10.62
CA ILE A 339 -16.94 2.00 -11.46
C ILE A 339 -16.11 0.98 -10.70
N MET A 340 -15.99 1.14 -9.39
CA MET A 340 -15.18 0.32 -8.48
C MET A 340 -15.98 -0.01 -7.20
N LYS A 341 -17.29 -0.26 -7.36
CA LYS A 341 -18.23 -0.56 -6.26
C LYS A 341 -17.70 -1.52 -5.17
N PRO A 342 -17.07 -2.67 -5.49
CA PRO A 342 -16.65 -3.64 -4.46
C PRO A 342 -15.59 -3.12 -3.49
N TYR A 343 -14.96 -1.99 -3.78
CA TYR A 343 -13.95 -1.38 -2.91
C TYR A 343 -14.55 -0.52 -1.79
N LEU A 344 -15.82 -0.15 -1.93
CA LEU A 344 -16.58 0.52 -0.87
C LEU A 344 -17.50 -0.48 -0.19
N VAL A 345 -17.76 -0.25 1.09
CA VAL A 345 -18.80 -0.99 1.81
C VAL A 345 -20.16 -0.75 1.17
N ASP A 346 -20.95 -1.81 1.00
CA ASP A 346 -22.31 -1.69 0.49
C ASP A 346 -23.13 -0.73 1.37
N SER A 347 -23.99 0.06 0.72
CA SER A 347 -24.79 1.10 1.37
C SER A 347 -23.94 2.13 2.13
N TYR A 348 -22.76 2.47 1.60
CA TYR A 348 -21.81 3.41 2.21
C TYR A 348 -22.44 4.71 2.73
N ALA A 349 -23.46 5.28 2.07
CA ALA A 349 -24.16 6.47 2.55
C ALA A 349 -24.85 6.25 3.93
N GLU A 350 -25.48 5.09 4.15
CA GLU A 350 -26.07 4.73 5.44
C GLU A 350 -24.99 4.51 6.49
N VAL A 351 -23.85 3.94 6.09
CA VAL A 351 -22.69 3.74 6.96
C VAL A 351 -22.07 5.08 7.37
N ILE A 352 -21.85 6.02 6.44
CA ILE A 352 -21.41 7.40 6.71
C ILE A 352 -22.34 8.07 7.72
N GLN A 353 -23.66 7.97 7.49
CA GLN A 353 -24.64 8.53 8.42
C GLN A 353 -24.52 7.89 9.80
N CYS A 354 -24.40 6.56 9.88
CA CYS A 354 -24.25 5.87 11.16
C CYS A 354 -22.97 6.28 11.89
N LEU A 355 -21.82 6.34 11.20
CA LEU A 355 -20.54 6.74 11.77
C LEU A 355 -20.58 8.17 12.32
N THR A 356 -21.11 9.11 11.53
CA THR A 356 -21.23 10.52 11.95
C THR A 356 -22.24 10.69 13.10
N ASP A 357 -23.33 9.92 13.14
CA ASP A 357 -24.26 9.90 14.28
C ASP A 357 -23.66 9.30 15.54
N CYS A 358 -22.73 8.36 15.39
CA CYS A 358 -21.93 7.81 16.48
C CYS A 358 -20.86 8.80 17.00
N GLY A 359 -20.67 9.94 16.33
CA GLY A 359 -19.63 10.92 16.67
C GLY A 359 -18.22 10.46 16.28
N ILE A 360 -18.12 9.51 15.35
CA ILE A 360 -16.85 9.06 14.78
C ILE A 360 -16.45 10.05 13.70
N LYS A 361 -15.21 10.55 13.79
CA LYS A 361 -14.65 11.48 12.81
C LYS A 361 -13.52 10.90 11.96
N LEU A 362 -12.88 9.82 12.40
CA LEU A 362 -11.82 9.15 11.66
C LEU A 362 -12.11 7.65 11.59
N ILE A 363 -12.05 7.12 10.38
CA ILE A 363 -11.99 5.69 10.11
C ILE A 363 -10.72 5.39 9.29
N VAL A 364 -10.01 4.33 9.68
CA VAL A 364 -8.82 3.82 8.97
C VAL A 364 -9.24 2.65 8.10
N THR A 365 -8.95 2.71 6.80
CA THR A 365 -9.36 1.73 5.79
C THR A 365 -8.21 1.28 4.89
N GLY A 366 -8.48 0.35 3.96
CA GLY A 366 -7.53 -0.10 2.94
C GLY A 366 -8.26 -0.63 1.70
N HIS A 367 -7.96 -1.87 1.29
CA HIS A 367 -8.60 -2.63 0.20
C HIS A 367 -8.32 -2.12 -1.23
N PHE A 368 -8.38 -0.80 -1.50
CA PHE A 368 -8.07 -0.28 -2.84
C PHE A 368 -6.56 -0.25 -3.13
N HIS A 369 -5.75 -0.25 -2.07
CA HIS A 369 -4.28 -0.23 -2.06
C HIS A 369 -3.69 1.16 -2.29
N ALA A 370 -4.52 2.20 -2.22
CA ALA A 370 -4.09 3.58 -2.38
C ALA A 370 -3.74 4.22 -1.04
N VAL A 371 -2.81 5.17 -1.09
CA VAL A 371 -2.52 6.06 0.03
C VAL A 371 -3.38 7.31 -0.15
N ASP A 372 -4.49 7.45 0.57
CA ASP A 372 -5.31 8.66 0.43
C ASP A 372 -6.09 8.99 1.71
N VAL A 373 -6.49 10.26 1.86
CA VAL A 373 -7.41 10.71 2.91
C VAL A 373 -8.55 11.49 2.28
N ALA A 374 -9.72 10.85 2.25
CA ALA A 374 -10.96 11.45 1.80
C ALA A 374 -11.75 12.03 2.99
N LYS A 375 -12.50 13.09 2.74
CA LYS A 375 -13.33 13.78 3.74
C LYS A 375 -14.72 14.01 3.18
N ILE A 376 -15.73 13.87 4.04
CA ILE A 376 -17.09 14.31 3.75
C ILE A 376 -17.66 15.10 4.93
N ARG A 377 -18.52 16.07 4.62
CA ARG A 377 -19.39 16.71 5.61
C ARG A 377 -20.83 16.24 5.41
N PHE A 378 -21.38 15.59 6.44
CA PHE A 378 -22.72 15.04 6.44
C PHE A 378 -23.50 15.58 7.64
N ASN A 379 -24.65 16.23 7.39
CA ASN A 379 -25.46 16.90 8.43
C ASN A 379 -24.65 17.81 9.37
N GLY A 380 -23.69 18.56 8.81
CA GLY A 380 -22.81 19.47 9.57
C GLY A 380 -21.71 18.80 10.39
N LYS A 381 -21.60 17.47 10.35
CA LYS A 381 -20.53 16.67 10.99
C LYS A 381 -19.53 16.22 9.94
N GLU A 382 -18.28 16.06 10.34
CA GLU A 382 -17.20 15.66 9.44
C GLU A 382 -16.80 14.21 9.70
N LEU A 383 -16.49 13.49 8.63
CA LEU A 383 -15.91 12.16 8.64
C LEU A 383 -14.72 12.14 7.67
N TYR A 384 -13.62 11.57 8.15
CA TYR A 384 -12.40 11.32 7.39
C TYR A 384 -12.24 9.82 7.20
N ASP A 385 -12.04 9.40 5.97
CA ASP A 385 -11.67 8.05 5.58
C ASP A 385 -10.19 8.05 5.19
N MET A 386 -9.35 7.44 6.04
CA MET A 386 -7.91 7.35 5.86
C MET A 386 -7.57 5.99 5.28
N GLU A 387 -7.43 5.93 3.96
CA GLU A 387 -6.98 4.73 3.26
C GLU A 387 -5.46 4.56 3.44
N VAL A 388 -5.09 3.38 3.92
CA VAL A 388 -3.70 2.98 4.06
C VAL A 388 -3.32 2.14 2.84
N GLY A 389 -2.28 2.59 2.13
CA GLY A 389 -1.74 1.85 0.99
C GLY A 389 -1.30 0.44 1.37
N ALA A 390 -1.36 -0.49 0.42
CA ALA A 390 -0.98 -1.87 0.69
C ALA A 390 0.52 -2.02 0.92
N LEU A 391 0.89 -2.85 1.89
CA LEU A 391 2.29 -3.06 2.23
C LEU A 391 3.06 -3.76 1.08
N VAL A 392 2.38 -4.55 0.25
CA VAL A 392 2.98 -5.34 -0.84
C VAL A 392 2.70 -4.78 -2.24
N THR A 393 2.05 -3.63 -2.35
CA THR A 393 1.84 -2.94 -3.64
C THR A 393 2.62 -1.65 -3.59
N TYR A 394 3.36 -1.31 -4.64
CA TYR A 394 4.09 -0.04 -4.71
C TYR A 394 3.15 1.14 -4.37
N PRO A 395 3.53 2.06 -3.46
CA PRO A 395 4.87 2.28 -2.91
C PRO A 395 5.19 1.55 -1.58
N CYS A 396 4.46 0.49 -1.23
CA CYS A 396 4.67 -0.32 -0.02
C CYS A 396 4.61 0.55 1.24
N ALA A 397 3.45 1.17 1.47
CA ALA A 397 3.28 2.23 2.45
C ALA A 397 2.68 1.73 3.78
N TYR A 398 2.91 2.52 4.82
CA TYR A 398 2.18 2.49 6.09
C TYR A 398 2.03 3.93 6.61
N ARG A 399 1.11 4.18 7.55
CA ARG A 399 0.90 5.51 8.10
C ARG A 399 1.35 5.58 9.56
N THR A 400 2.01 6.68 9.92
CA THR A 400 2.29 7.04 11.31
C THR A 400 1.32 8.12 11.74
N ILE A 401 0.69 7.95 12.91
CA ILE A 401 -0.33 8.82 13.47
C ILE A 401 0.09 9.25 14.88
N SER A 402 0.14 10.56 15.12
CA SER A 402 0.39 11.17 16.42
C SER A 402 -0.90 11.76 16.95
N LEU A 403 -1.45 11.17 18.02
CA LEU A 403 -2.72 11.59 18.62
C LEU A 403 -2.53 12.25 19.99
N ASN A 404 -3.04 13.47 20.16
CA ASN A 404 -3.15 14.13 21.45
C ASN A 404 -4.48 13.76 22.14
N LEU A 405 -4.38 12.94 23.17
CA LEU A 405 -5.52 12.45 23.95
C LEU A 405 -6.28 13.55 24.71
N SER A 406 -5.69 14.73 24.90
CA SER A 406 -6.30 15.81 25.68
C SER A 406 -7.35 16.58 24.90
N ASN A 407 -7.14 16.69 23.58
CA ASN A 407 -7.91 17.58 22.74
C ASN A 407 -8.33 16.94 21.40
N GLY A 408 -7.87 15.73 21.08
CA GLY A 408 -8.20 15.05 19.82
C GLY A 408 -7.46 15.60 18.60
N ASP A 409 -6.42 16.43 18.77
CA ASP A 409 -5.55 16.81 17.66
C ASP A 409 -4.77 15.58 17.19
N LEU A 410 -4.87 15.29 15.90
CA LEU A 410 -4.20 14.19 15.25
C LEU A 410 -3.37 14.76 14.10
N ALA A 411 -2.13 14.30 13.98
CA ALA A 411 -1.33 14.47 12.78
C ALA A 411 -0.93 13.11 12.23
N TYR A 412 -0.76 13.01 10.91
CA TYR A 412 -0.33 11.78 10.28
C TYR A 412 0.74 12.03 9.22
N THR A 413 1.54 11.01 8.94
CA THR A 413 2.51 10.97 7.85
C THR A 413 2.42 9.64 7.12
N THR A 414 2.72 9.62 5.82
CA THR A 414 2.92 8.38 5.07
C THR A 414 4.40 8.00 5.05
N ASP A 415 4.69 6.75 5.39
CA ASP A 415 6.02 6.16 5.41
C ASP A 415 6.08 4.98 4.44
N LEU A 416 7.26 4.74 3.84
CA LEU A 416 7.46 3.71 2.83
C LEU A 416 8.46 2.66 3.33
N ILE A 417 8.25 1.40 2.95
CA ILE A 417 9.29 0.37 3.09
C ILE A 417 10.39 0.66 2.08
N ARG A 418 11.59 1.04 2.56
CA ARG A 418 12.73 1.38 1.70
C ARG A 418 13.80 0.29 1.62
N TYR A 419 13.76 -0.67 2.54
CA TYR A 419 14.78 -1.70 2.65
C TYR A 419 14.18 -2.99 3.19
N THR A 420 14.45 -4.11 2.54
CA THR A 420 13.98 -5.45 2.95
C THR A 420 15.13 -6.43 3.23
N GLY A 421 16.33 -5.91 3.52
CA GLY A 421 17.54 -6.72 3.72
C GLY A 421 18.48 -6.73 2.51
N GLU A 422 19.64 -7.38 2.66
CA GLU A 422 20.72 -7.45 1.67
C GLU A 422 20.31 -8.16 0.36
N ARG A 423 19.19 -8.90 0.38
CA ARG A 423 18.71 -9.74 -0.72
C ARG A 423 18.09 -9.00 -1.92
N TYR A 424 17.76 -7.72 -1.77
CA TYR A 424 17.03 -6.95 -2.79
C TYR A 424 17.78 -5.74 -3.33
N TYR A 425 19.06 -5.60 -2.97
CA TYR A 425 19.98 -4.99 -3.91
C TYR A 425 20.14 -5.97 -5.06
N THR A 426 19.56 -5.64 -6.22
CA THR A 426 19.94 -6.35 -7.44
C THR A 426 21.47 -6.30 -7.56
N SER A 427 22.07 -7.22 -8.30
CA SER A 427 23.51 -7.20 -8.61
C SER A 427 24.00 -5.91 -9.32
N LYS A 428 23.12 -4.91 -9.46
CA LYS A 428 23.31 -3.58 -10.05
C LYS A 428 23.04 -2.41 -9.08
N GLY A 429 22.72 -2.63 -7.80
CA GLY A 429 22.54 -1.55 -6.81
C GLY A 429 21.22 -0.75 -6.94
N GLU A 430 20.16 -1.33 -7.50
CA GLU A 430 18.83 -0.70 -7.57
C GLU A 430 18.15 -0.66 -6.19
N ASP A 431 17.54 0.47 -5.82
CA ASP A 431 16.79 0.61 -4.56
C ASP A 431 15.43 -0.10 -4.62
N PHE A 432 14.91 -0.48 -3.44
CA PHE A 432 13.69 -1.30 -3.35
C PHE A 432 12.45 -0.62 -3.94
N GLN A 433 12.32 0.70 -3.86
CA GLN A 433 11.15 1.41 -4.40
C GLN A 433 11.15 1.40 -5.92
N THR A 434 12.33 1.58 -6.53
CA THR A 434 12.49 1.42 -7.98
C THR A 434 12.16 0.00 -8.43
N TYR A 435 12.63 -1.01 -7.70
CA TYR A 435 12.31 -2.42 -7.97
C TYR A 435 10.80 -2.68 -7.86
N ALA A 436 10.17 -2.27 -6.76
CA ALA A 436 8.75 -2.42 -6.50
C ALA A 436 7.92 -1.79 -7.61
N ARG A 437 8.22 -0.53 -7.98
CA ARG A 437 7.55 0.17 -9.07
C ARG A 437 7.62 -0.61 -10.38
N LYS A 438 8.81 -1.06 -10.78
CA LYS A 438 9.02 -1.83 -12.02
C LYS A 438 8.25 -3.14 -12.01
N ARG A 439 8.27 -3.86 -10.88
CA ARG A 439 7.62 -5.16 -10.76
C ARG A 439 6.10 -5.04 -10.86
N ILE A 440 5.51 -4.04 -10.20
CA ILE A 440 4.06 -3.78 -10.26
C ILE A 440 3.67 -3.25 -11.64
N ALA A 441 4.43 -2.31 -12.21
CA ALA A 441 4.19 -1.78 -13.55
C ALA A 441 4.11 -2.87 -14.62
N GLY A 442 4.97 -3.90 -14.52
CA GLY A 442 5.00 -5.00 -15.49
C GLY A 442 3.74 -5.89 -15.51
N GLY A 443 2.97 -5.95 -14.42
CA GLY A 443 1.76 -6.77 -14.32
C GLY A 443 0.44 -6.02 -14.59
N LEU A 444 0.46 -4.68 -14.54
CA LEU A 444 -0.75 -3.85 -14.63
C LEU A 444 -1.45 -3.88 -16.00
N PRO A 445 -0.76 -3.82 -17.16
CA PRO A 445 -1.44 -3.78 -18.45
C PRO A 445 -2.38 -4.96 -18.69
N SER A 446 -1.91 -6.18 -18.41
CA SER A 446 -2.70 -7.39 -18.60
C SER A 446 -3.85 -7.52 -17.59
N LEU A 447 -3.67 -7.02 -16.36
CA LEU A 447 -4.74 -6.95 -15.36
C LEU A 447 -5.85 -5.98 -15.81
N LEU A 448 -5.48 -4.77 -16.22
CA LEU A 448 -6.41 -3.73 -16.68
C LEU A 448 -7.19 -4.20 -17.92
N SER A 449 -6.50 -4.86 -18.85
CA SER A 449 -7.10 -5.54 -20.00
C SER A 449 -8.17 -6.55 -19.56
N SER A 450 -7.85 -7.43 -18.60
CA SER A 450 -8.80 -8.40 -18.05
C SER A 450 -10.01 -7.73 -17.36
N MET A 451 -9.78 -6.67 -16.57
CA MET A 451 -10.84 -5.92 -15.89
C MET A 451 -11.81 -5.29 -16.90
N ILE A 452 -11.28 -4.63 -17.93
CA ILE A 452 -12.09 -4.00 -18.99
C ILE A 452 -12.88 -5.06 -19.74
N PHE A 453 -12.26 -6.19 -20.07
CA PHE A 453 -12.94 -7.30 -20.72
C PHE A 453 -14.10 -7.85 -19.87
N SER A 454 -13.90 -7.99 -18.55
CA SER A 454 -14.95 -8.47 -17.64
C SER A 454 -16.12 -7.49 -17.51
N LYS A 455 -15.86 -6.18 -17.65
CA LYS A 455 -16.86 -5.10 -17.55
C LYS A 455 -17.37 -4.57 -18.90
N ARG A 456 -17.03 -5.22 -20.02
CA ARG A 456 -17.33 -4.75 -21.38
C ARG A 456 -18.81 -4.41 -21.62
N GLU A 457 -19.75 -5.22 -21.10
CA GLU A 457 -21.20 -4.98 -21.26
C GLU A 457 -21.67 -3.77 -20.48
N GLN A 458 -21.08 -3.54 -19.29
CA GLN A 458 -21.35 -2.34 -18.52
C GLN A 458 -20.78 -1.13 -19.26
N LEU A 459 -19.50 -1.19 -19.67
CA LEU A 459 -18.78 -0.15 -20.43
C LEU A 459 -19.49 0.24 -21.74
N ALA A 460 -20.11 -0.71 -22.45
CA ALA A 460 -20.91 -0.45 -23.64
C ALA A 460 -22.05 0.54 -23.38
N GLY A 461 -22.78 0.37 -22.27
CA GLY A 461 -23.84 1.30 -21.85
C GLY A 461 -23.34 2.70 -21.45
N TYR A 462 -22.04 2.86 -21.15
CA TYR A 462 -21.44 4.15 -20.79
C TYR A 462 -20.96 4.97 -21.99
N LEU A 463 -20.55 4.30 -23.08
CA LEU A 463 -19.92 4.99 -24.21
C LEU A 463 -20.96 5.65 -25.15
N ASN A 464 -22.18 5.10 -25.30
CA ASN A 464 -23.41 5.81 -25.71
C ASN A 464 -24.63 4.86 -25.76
N PRO A 465 -25.88 5.34 -25.57
CA PRO A 465 -27.10 4.55 -25.79
C PRO A 465 -27.41 4.21 -27.28
N GLU A 466 -26.75 4.89 -28.23
CA GLU A 466 -27.05 4.80 -29.68
C GLU A 466 -25.83 4.45 -30.56
N SER A 467 -24.75 3.84 -30.03
CA SER A 467 -23.60 3.52 -30.89
C SER A 467 -23.05 2.11 -30.72
N ASP A 468 -23.22 1.32 -31.79
CA ASP A 468 -22.74 -0.04 -32.08
C ASP A 468 -21.21 -0.23 -32.05
N VAL A 469 -20.43 0.68 -31.46
CA VAL A 469 -18.96 0.60 -31.51
C VAL A 469 -18.45 -0.67 -30.84
N LEU A 470 -19.13 -1.18 -29.80
CA LEU A 470 -18.75 -2.44 -29.15
C LEU A 470 -19.49 -3.68 -29.68
N GLU A 471 -20.64 -3.50 -30.37
CA GLU A 471 -21.36 -4.60 -31.03
C GLU A 471 -20.72 -5.00 -32.37
N MET A 472 -19.88 -4.14 -32.97
CA MET A 472 -19.23 -4.38 -34.26
C MET A 472 -17.99 -5.30 -34.22
N TYR A 473 -17.52 -5.75 -33.05
CA TYR A 473 -16.30 -6.55 -32.96
C TYR A 473 -16.63 -8.05 -32.80
N SER A 474 -16.29 -8.87 -33.81
CA SER A 474 -16.31 -10.33 -33.67
C SER A 474 -15.31 -10.77 -32.57
N ARG A 475 -15.34 -12.03 -32.12
CA ARG A 475 -14.37 -12.52 -31.11
C ARG A 475 -12.90 -12.31 -31.52
N GLU A 476 -12.60 -12.34 -32.81
CA GLU A 476 -11.27 -12.08 -33.36
C GLU A 476 -10.91 -10.58 -33.34
N ASP A 477 -11.89 -9.72 -33.63
CA ASP A 477 -11.68 -8.26 -33.61
C ASP A 477 -11.59 -7.73 -32.17
N LEU A 478 -12.28 -8.35 -31.21
CA LEU A 478 -12.16 -8.05 -29.78
C LEU A 478 -10.75 -8.36 -29.24
N ARG A 479 -10.16 -9.49 -29.64
CA ARG A 479 -8.78 -9.83 -29.23
C ARG A 479 -7.79 -8.81 -29.77
N SER A 480 -7.98 -8.39 -31.02
CA SER A 480 -7.18 -7.36 -31.67
C SER A 480 -7.33 -6.00 -31.00
N PHE A 481 -8.55 -5.63 -30.62
CA PHE A 481 -8.85 -4.45 -29.82
C PHE A 481 -8.16 -4.49 -28.45
N MET A 482 -8.22 -5.61 -27.72
CA MET A 482 -7.57 -5.74 -26.41
C MET A 482 -6.04 -5.61 -26.51
N LEU A 483 -5.42 -6.23 -27.52
CA LEU A 483 -3.99 -6.08 -27.78
C LEU A 483 -3.63 -4.63 -28.12
N LEU A 484 -4.48 -3.95 -28.89
CA LEU A 484 -4.28 -2.55 -29.22
C LEU A 484 -4.43 -1.64 -28.00
N PHE A 485 -5.44 -1.89 -27.18
CA PHE A 485 -5.67 -1.19 -25.93
C PHE A 485 -4.48 -1.34 -24.99
N GLU A 486 -4.02 -2.58 -24.77
CA GLU A 486 -2.87 -2.87 -23.93
C GLU A 486 -1.60 -2.20 -24.45
N LYS A 487 -1.41 -2.15 -25.78
CA LYS A 487 -0.26 -1.50 -26.42
C LYS A 487 -0.29 0.02 -26.30
N GLU A 488 -1.42 0.65 -26.61
CA GLU A 488 -1.50 2.12 -26.77
C GLU A 488 -1.95 2.83 -25.48
N LEU A 489 -2.85 2.25 -24.69
CA LEU A 489 -3.34 2.83 -23.43
C LEU A 489 -2.78 2.15 -22.18
N GLY A 490 -2.31 0.91 -22.28
CA GLY A 490 -1.74 0.17 -21.14
C GLY A 490 -0.62 0.90 -20.40
N PRO A 491 0.38 1.49 -21.08
CA PRO A 491 1.43 2.26 -20.40
C PRO A 491 0.90 3.48 -19.64
N LEU A 492 0.00 4.26 -20.25
CA LEU A 492 -0.62 5.42 -19.61
C LEU A 492 -1.42 5.01 -18.37
N LEU A 493 -2.25 3.97 -18.49
CA LEU A 493 -3.06 3.49 -17.37
C LEU A 493 -2.22 2.87 -16.25
N THR A 494 -1.08 2.28 -16.61
CA THR A 494 -0.10 1.79 -15.64
C THR A 494 0.44 2.94 -14.81
N ASP A 495 0.87 4.03 -15.45
CA ASP A 495 1.35 5.21 -14.73
C ASP A 495 0.24 5.86 -13.89
N LEU A 496 -0.99 5.93 -14.41
CA LEU A 496 -2.15 6.47 -13.67
C LEU A 496 -2.47 5.64 -12.43
N ILE A 497 -2.46 4.31 -12.52
CA ILE A 497 -2.69 3.43 -11.36
C ILE A 497 -1.55 3.52 -10.35
N LEU A 498 -0.30 3.59 -10.79
CA LEU A 498 0.83 3.75 -9.88
C LEU A 498 0.76 5.09 -9.14
N LEU A 499 0.42 6.19 -9.83
CA LEU A 499 0.15 7.48 -9.19
C LEU A 499 -1.03 7.41 -8.22
N HIS A 500 -2.06 6.65 -8.56
CA HIS A 500 -3.18 6.47 -7.67
C HIS A 500 -2.78 5.71 -6.39
N TYR A 501 -1.94 4.67 -6.50
CA TYR A 501 -1.40 3.98 -5.32
C TYR A 501 -0.50 4.88 -4.47
N GLU A 502 0.26 5.77 -5.11
CA GLU A 502 1.04 6.81 -4.45
C GLU A 502 0.18 7.84 -3.71
N GLY A 503 -1.06 8.05 -4.17
CA GLY A 503 -1.96 9.03 -3.57
C GLY A 503 -1.79 10.44 -4.11
N ASN A 504 -2.54 11.38 -3.50
CA ASN A 504 -2.43 12.82 -3.73
C ASN A 504 -1.39 13.50 -2.80
N GLU A 505 -0.66 12.73 -1.99
CA GLU A 505 0.35 13.21 -1.04
C GLU A 505 1.72 13.54 -1.71
N GLN A 506 1.72 13.88 -3.02
CA GLN A 506 2.87 14.37 -3.82
C GLN A 506 4.10 13.45 -3.88
N LEU A 507 3.98 12.26 -4.47
CA LEU A 507 5.16 11.45 -4.80
C LEU A 507 5.74 11.75 -6.21
N HIS A 508 4.93 12.17 -7.20
CA HIS A 508 5.40 12.51 -8.56
C HIS A 508 4.64 13.69 -9.22
N ASP A 509 5.31 14.35 -10.18
CA ASP A 509 4.78 15.46 -10.99
C ASP A 509 3.74 14.97 -12.02
N THR A 510 2.48 15.35 -11.79
CA THR A 510 1.34 14.96 -12.63
C THR A 510 1.23 15.77 -13.94
N GLU A 511 2.05 16.81 -14.14
CA GLU A 511 1.98 17.69 -15.32
C GLU A 511 2.49 16.98 -16.59
N LEU A 512 3.49 16.11 -16.44
CA LEU A 512 4.00 15.23 -17.50
C LEU A 512 2.94 14.22 -17.97
N LEU A 513 2.09 13.72 -17.07
CA LEU A 513 1.06 12.74 -17.42
C LEU A 513 -0.11 13.35 -18.19
N LYS A 514 -0.46 14.61 -17.91
CA LYS A 514 -1.51 15.32 -18.66
C LYS A 514 -1.13 15.43 -20.13
N ASN A 515 0.12 15.78 -20.42
CA ASN A 515 0.64 15.81 -21.79
C ASN A 515 0.73 14.42 -22.42
N ALA A 516 0.82 13.36 -21.62
CA ALA A 516 0.82 11.98 -22.10
C ALA A 516 -0.59 11.48 -22.47
N ILE A 517 -1.65 11.91 -21.77
CA ILE A 517 -3.04 11.52 -22.07
C ILE A 517 -3.37 11.77 -23.53
N ASP A 518 -3.22 13.01 -23.99
CA ASP A 518 -3.62 13.39 -25.35
C ASP A 518 -2.88 12.55 -26.38
N LYS A 519 -1.57 12.33 -26.18
CA LYS A 519 -0.73 11.54 -27.08
C LYS A 519 -1.17 10.06 -27.14
N HIS A 520 -1.48 9.46 -26.00
CA HIS A 520 -1.89 8.06 -25.90
C HIS A 520 -3.31 7.84 -26.43
N VAL A 521 -4.24 8.75 -26.13
CA VAL A 521 -5.61 8.76 -26.66
C VAL A 521 -5.60 8.89 -28.18
N VAL A 522 -4.83 9.84 -28.71
CA VAL A 522 -4.69 10.01 -30.17
C VAL A 522 -4.14 8.73 -30.80
N ARG A 523 -3.04 8.15 -30.28
CA ARG A 523 -2.46 6.92 -30.83
C ARG A 523 -3.43 5.73 -30.81
N PHE A 524 -4.18 5.58 -29.72
CA PHE A 524 -5.20 4.54 -29.60
C PHE A 524 -6.30 4.71 -30.66
N LEU A 525 -6.87 5.91 -30.77
CA LEU A 525 -7.92 6.19 -31.76
C LEU A 525 -7.41 6.03 -33.20
N LYS A 526 -6.18 6.47 -33.51
CA LYS A 526 -5.54 6.26 -34.82
C LYS A 526 -5.41 4.77 -35.16
N SER A 527 -4.97 3.98 -34.18
CA SER A 527 -4.72 2.56 -34.40
C SER A 527 -6.02 1.74 -34.46
N ALA A 528 -7.08 2.23 -33.81
CA ALA A 528 -8.41 1.62 -33.84
C ALA A 528 -9.21 1.99 -35.11
N ALA A 529 -8.80 3.03 -35.85
CA ALA A 529 -9.48 3.47 -37.08
C ALA A 529 -9.31 2.45 -38.22
N PRO A 530 -10.33 2.28 -39.10
CA PRO A 530 -10.23 1.41 -40.27
C PRO A 530 -9.12 1.86 -41.23
N ASP A 531 -8.54 0.93 -41.98
CA ASP A 531 -7.38 1.20 -42.86
C ASP A 531 -7.63 2.31 -43.88
N SER A 532 -8.87 2.45 -44.38
CA SER A 532 -9.28 3.51 -45.31
C SER A 532 -9.21 4.93 -44.75
N PHE A 533 -9.01 5.08 -43.43
CA PHE A 533 -8.97 6.37 -42.72
C PHE A 533 -7.58 6.70 -42.16
N ARG A 534 -6.57 5.84 -42.37
CA ARG A 534 -5.21 6.03 -41.82
C ARG A 534 -4.30 6.92 -42.67
N GLU A 535 -4.74 7.33 -43.86
CA GLU A 535 -3.89 8.06 -44.82
C GLU A 535 -3.85 9.60 -44.62
N ASP A 536 -4.80 10.18 -43.88
CA ASP A 536 -4.80 11.63 -43.58
C ASP A 536 -5.11 11.93 -42.10
N GLU A 537 -4.07 12.39 -41.40
CA GLU A 537 -4.09 12.66 -39.95
C GLU A 537 -5.02 13.82 -39.58
N GLU A 538 -5.11 14.86 -40.41
CA GLU A 538 -5.87 16.07 -40.09
C GLU A 538 -7.38 15.84 -40.21
N THR A 539 -7.80 15.10 -41.23
CA THR A 539 -9.21 14.75 -41.44
C THR A 539 -9.72 13.78 -40.37
N MET A 540 -8.89 12.80 -39.95
CA MET A 540 -9.26 11.86 -38.90
C MET A 540 -9.43 12.53 -37.53
N LEU A 541 -8.52 13.43 -37.15
CA LEU A 541 -8.61 14.19 -35.89
C LEU A 541 -9.89 15.05 -35.85
N LYS A 542 -10.19 15.79 -36.93
CA LYS A 542 -11.43 16.58 -37.05
C LYS A 542 -12.69 15.71 -36.93
N MET A 543 -12.67 14.48 -37.44
CA MET A 543 -13.78 13.55 -37.34
C MET A 543 -13.94 12.96 -35.92
N LEU A 544 -12.84 12.57 -35.27
CA LEU A 544 -12.86 12.07 -33.89
C LEU A 544 -13.30 13.17 -32.90
N GLU A 545 -12.94 14.42 -33.17
CA GLU A 545 -13.41 15.60 -32.45
C GLU A 545 -14.91 15.88 -32.67
N SER A 546 -15.42 15.65 -33.89
CA SER A 546 -16.84 15.85 -34.23
C SER A 546 -17.75 14.74 -33.69
N MET A 547 -17.25 13.50 -33.58
CA MET A 547 -17.94 12.37 -32.95
C MET A 547 -17.92 12.43 -31.40
N GLY A 548 -17.16 13.36 -30.82
CA GLY A 548 -17.02 13.51 -29.37
C GLY A 548 -16.31 12.34 -28.68
N ALA A 549 -15.70 11.41 -29.42
CA ALA A 549 -15.00 10.24 -28.88
C ALA A 549 -13.68 10.65 -28.21
N TYR A 550 -12.91 11.54 -28.86
CA TYR A 550 -11.72 12.14 -28.27
C TYR A 550 -12.04 12.87 -26.97
N ARG A 551 -13.04 13.77 -27.01
CA ARG A 551 -13.49 14.51 -25.82
C ARG A 551 -13.96 13.59 -24.71
N ARG A 552 -14.76 12.56 -24.99
CA ARG A 552 -15.21 11.61 -23.95
C ARG A 552 -14.08 10.82 -23.32
N LEU A 553 -13.18 10.23 -24.12
CA LEU A 553 -12.08 9.40 -23.62
C LEU A 553 -11.01 10.24 -22.92
N SER A 554 -10.62 11.38 -23.51
CA SER A 554 -9.71 12.33 -22.89
C SER A 554 -10.32 12.89 -21.61
N SER A 555 -11.59 13.33 -21.59
CA SER A 555 -12.23 13.81 -20.36
C SER A 555 -12.31 12.76 -19.25
N ILE A 556 -12.50 11.47 -19.53
CA ILE A 556 -12.48 10.42 -18.50
C ILE A 556 -11.07 10.28 -17.87
N LEU A 557 -10.03 10.26 -18.72
CA LEU A 557 -8.64 10.15 -18.26
C LEU A 557 -8.15 11.44 -17.59
N GLU A 558 -8.56 12.60 -18.11
CA GLU A 558 -8.32 13.90 -17.53
C GLU A 558 -9.10 14.09 -16.23
N LEU A 559 -10.30 13.54 -16.07
CA LEU A 559 -11.00 13.50 -14.77
C LEU A 559 -10.17 12.68 -13.77
N PHE A 560 -9.69 11.50 -14.17
CA PHE A 560 -8.81 10.70 -13.33
C PHE A 560 -7.53 11.46 -12.91
N LEU A 561 -6.93 12.25 -13.81
CA LEU A 561 -5.78 13.11 -13.49
C LEU A 561 -6.13 14.39 -12.72
N LYS A 562 -7.26 15.03 -13.03
CA LYS A 562 -7.73 16.24 -12.37
C LYS A 562 -8.17 15.93 -10.96
N ASP A 563 -8.62 14.70 -10.68
CA ASP A 563 -8.95 14.24 -9.34
C ASP A 563 -7.72 13.81 -8.53
N LEU A 564 -6.58 13.47 -9.16
CA LEU A 564 -5.28 13.55 -8.47
C LEU A 564 -4.96 15.00 -8.02
N ARG A 565 -5.71 16.01 -8.50
CA ARG A 565 -5.58 17.44 -8.21
C ARG A 565 -6.90 18.13 -7.83
N HIS A 566 -7.63 17.61 -6.85
CA HIS A 566 -8.77 18.28 -6.18
C HIS A 566 -10.16 18.19 -6.85
N THR A 567 -11.13 17.67 -6.09
CA THR A 567 -12.40 18.36 -5.88
C THR A 567 -12.28 19.10 -4.55
N GLU A 568 -12.34 20.43 -4.56
CA GLU A 568 -12.04 21.33 -3.42
C GLU A 568 -12.80 21.02 -2.10
N ASP A 569 -13.87 20.22 -2.15
CA ASP A 569 -14.73 19.89 -1.00
C ASP A 569 -14.50 18.49 -0.37
N MET A 570 -13.71 17.59 -0.96
CA MET A 570 -13.68 16.16 -0.55
C MET A 570 -12.30 15.58 -0.16
N ARG A 571 -11.19 16.31 -0.26
CA ARG A 571 -9.85 15.76 0.05
C ARG A 571 -9.04 16.64 1.01
N VAL A 572 -8.10 16.02 1.72
CA VAL A 572 -7.12 16.70 2.59
C VAL A 572 -5.80 16.81 1.83
N ASP A 573 -5.39 18.04 1.52
CA ASP A 573 -4.18 18.31 0.70
C ASP A 573 -2.92 18.40 1.56
N ASP A 574 -2.40 17.28 2.10
CA ASP A 574 -1.03 17.24 2.62
C ASP A 574 -0.55 15.79 2.88
N CYS A 575 0.72 15.50 2.56
CA CYS A 575 1.46 14.34 3.05
C CYS A 575 1.65 14.34 4.57
N ASN A 576 1.48 15.52 5.20
CA ASN A 576 1.48 15.76 6.63
C ASN A 576 0.17 16.40 7.09
N GLY A 577 -0.94 15.65 7.01
CA GLY A 577 -2.25 16.20 7.35
C GLY A 577 -2.51 16.32 8.85
N ARG A 578 -3.43 17.23 9.20
CA ARG A 578 -3.96 17.39 10.57
C ARG A 578 -5.47 17.15 10.59
N ILE A 579 -5.92 16.37 11.56
CA ILE A 579 -7.34 16.04 11.78
C ILE A 579 -7.69 16.36 13.24
N LYS A 580 -8.93 16.81 13.47
CA LYS A 580 -9.46 17.05 14.82
C LYS A 580 -10.55 16.03 15.13
N ILE A 581 -10.23 14.97 15.88
CA ILE A 581 -11.19 13.92 16.25
C ILE A 581 -12.00 14.27 17.49
#